data_AF-A0A420U1C4-F1
#
_entry.id   AF-A0A420U1C4-F1
#
_cell.length_a   1.000
_cell.length_b   1.000
_cell.length_c   1.000
_cell.angle_alpha   90.00
_cell.angle_beta   90.00
_cell.angle_gamma   90.00
#
_symmetry.space_group_name_H-M   'P 1'
#
loop_
_entity.id
_entity.type
_entity.pdbx_description
1 polymer ?
#
loop_
_entity_poly.entity_id
_entity_poly.type
_entity_poly.pdbx_seq_one_letter_code
_entity_poly.pdbx_strand_id
1 'polypeptide(L)'
;MHIAQLVFQHNDLVTSEDNCRNKYVSRQIFRRLARHGKLSSFGFAEDTWSSQPSRILPETLSPCPPNSGPFRLWGDDFRAGNVLLDDSDEIAALIDWKYTYAGPAQFILDPPWWLLLETAEMWSPDLNDWKKTYESRLGIWLSPMEKAEASMGKPAYNTFPVPLSRYMRESWQTGRFFLSCAARRSWAFHSMYWNFLDERFFGDRDPGVVKGDLWTTRIDLLSDDERAAMEPFIQRKMAEIKERRIVEWDETEAQKRFSELLFN
;
A
#
# COMPACT_ATOMS: atom_id res chain seq x y z
N MET A 1 0.05 10.60 4.93
CA MET A 1 0.08 10.18 3.50
C MET A 1 -1.37 9.96 3.03
N HIS A 2 -1.73 10.38 1.82
CA HIS A 2 -3.09 10.40 1.22
C HIS A 2 -4.20 11.27 1.84
N ILE A 3 -3.94 11.98 2.95
CA ILE A 3 -4.88 12.99 3.48
C ILE A 3 -5.12 14.10 2.44
N ALA A 4 -4.11 14.50 1.67
CA ALA A 4 -4.23 15.53 0.64
C ALA A 4 -5.36 15.24 -0.37
N GLN A 5 -5.41 14.03 -0.93
CA GLN A 5 -6.49 13.67 -1.85
C GLN A 5 -7.84 13.74 -1.16
N LEU A 6 -7.94 13.24 0.09
CA LEU A 6 -9.17 13.30 0.86
C LEU A 6 -9.62 14.75 1.09
N VAL A 7 -8.70 15.67 1.34
CA VAL A 7 -9.00 17.09 1.59
C VAL A 7 -9.41 17.81 0.30
N PHE A 8 -8.62 17.68 -0.77
CA PHE A 8 -8.74 18.58 -1.93
C PHE A 8 -9.52 18.02 -3.11
N GLN A 9 -9.71 16.70 -3.19
CA GLN A 9 -10.53 16.16 -4.25
C GLN A 9 -11.99 16.47 -3.96
N HIS A 10 -12.54 17.40 -4.76
CA HIS A 10 -13.92 17.89 -4.66
C HIS A 10 -14.91 16.91 -5.28
N ASN A 11 -14.62 16.46 -6.50
CA ASN A 11 -15.51 15.59 -7.27
C ASN A 11 -15.20 14.11 -7.04
N ASP A 12 -16.25 13.29 -6.98
CA ASP A 12 -16.21 11.82 -7.08
C ASP A 12 -15.37 11.10 -6.01
N LEU A 13 -14.96 11.81 -4.96
CA LEU A 13 -14.13 11.24 -3.90
C LEU A 13 -14.94 10.39 -2.92
N VAL A 14 -16.16 10.83 -2.61
CA VAL A 14 -17.06 10.23 -1.61
C VAL A 14 -18.46 10.03 -2.21
N THR A 15 -19.18 9.02 -1.74
CA THR A 15 -20.54 8.70 -2.22
C THR A 15 -21.60 8.77 -1.13
N SER A 16 -21.21 8.74 0.14
CA SER A 16 -22.08 8.85 1.31
C SER A 16 -21.26 9.33 2.52
N GLU A 17 -21.93 9.67 3.61
CA GLU A 17 -21.26 10.02 4.86
C GLU A 17 -20.39 8.88 5.37
N ASP A 18 -20.89 7.65 5.41
CA ASP A 18 -20.13 6.49 5.93
C ASP A 18 -18.98 6.10 5.00
N ASN A 19 -19.13 6.28 3.69
CA ASN A 19 -18.01 6.18 2.75
C ASN A 19 -16.92 7.23 3.06
N CYS A 20 -17.31 8.46 3.40
CA CYS A 20 -16.39 9.51 3.83
C CYS A 20 -15.72 9.16 5.17
N ARG A 21 -16.48 8.65 6.17
CA ARG A 21 -15.96 8.18 7.47
C ARG A 21 -14.93 7.05 7.29
N ASN A 22 -15.24 6.06 6.45
CA ASN A 22 -14.29 4.99 6.09
C ASN A 22 -12.98 5.53 5.51
N LYS A 23 -13.07 6.51 4.60
CA LYS A 23 -11.89 7.13 3.98
C LYS A 23 -11.09 7.99 4.96
N TYR A 24 -11.77 8.64 5.90
CA TYR A 24 -11.17 9.46 6.96
C TYR A 24 -10.42 8.59 7.97
N VAL A 25 -11.12 7.66 8.63
CA VAL A 25 -10.57 6.81 9.71
C VAL A 25 -9.35 6.03 9.22
N SER A 26 -9.46 5.36 8.07
CA SER A 26 -8.35 4.59 7.50
C SER A 26 -7.10 5.44 7.23
N ARG A 27 -7.27 6.68 6.71
CA ARG A 27 -6.14 7.57 6.40
C ARG A 27 -5.50 8.17 7.65
N GLN A 28 -6.27 8.51 8.66
CA GLN A 28 -5.72 9.02 9.94
C GLN A 28 -4.91 7.94 10.65
N ILE A 29 -5.49 6.74 10.79
CA ILE A 29 -4.80 5.60 11.39
C ILE A 29 -3.51 5.30 10.63
N PHE A 30 -3.59 5.18 9.30
CA PHE A 30 -2.42 4.87 8.48
C PHE A 30 -1.34 5.94 8.57
N ARG A 31 -1.72 7.23 8.58
CA ARG A 31 -0.79 8.34 8.79
C ARG A 31 -0.10 8.22 10.15
N ARG A 32 -0.84 7.89 11.22
CA ARG A 32 -0.27 7.74 12.56
C ARG A 32 0.69 6.55 12.66
N LEU A 33 0.32 5.41 12.07
CA LEU A 33 1.22 4.26 11.96
C LEU A 33 2.52 4.63 11.22
N ALA A 34 2.42 5.39 10.13
CA ALA A 34 3.58 5.86 9.38
C ALA A 34 4.48 6.77 10.25
N ARG A 35 3.89 7.72 10.98
CA ARG A 35 4.62 8.66 11.85
C ARG A 35 5.35 7.96 13.00
N HIS A 36 4.78 6.89 13.53
CA HIS A 36 5.40 6.09 14.58
C HIS A 36 6.40 5.05 14.05
N GLY A 37 6.73 5.04 12.75
CA GLY A 37 7.65 4.07 12.16
C GLY A 37 7.13 2.62 12.17
N LYS A 38 5.83 2.42 12.43
CA LYS A 38 5.22 1.08 12.54
C LYS A 38 5.12 0.39 11.19
N LEU A 39 4.85 1.16 10.12
CA LEU A 39 4.68 0.60 8.78
C LEU A 39 5.99 -0.01 8.21
N SER A 40 7.16 0.46 8.63
CA SER A 40 8.44 -0.04 8.12
C SER A 40 8.84 -1.41 8.66
N SER A 41 8.33 -1.82 9.83
CA SER A 41 8.58 -3.16 10.39
C SER A 41 7.44 -4.15 10.14
N PHE A 42 6.29 -3.68 9.65
CA PHE A 42 5.11 -4.52 9.42
C PHE A 42 5.44 -5.74 8.56
N GLY A 43 5.06 -6.93 9.01
CA GLY A 43 5.23 -8.18 8.27
C GLY A 43 6.68 -8.65 8.07
N PHE A 44 7.61 -8.16 8.90
CA PHE A 44 8.96 -8.72 9.11
C PHE A 44 9.04 -9.37 10.50
N ALA A 45 10.18 -10.02 10.80
CA ALA A 45 10.42 -10.62 12.12
C ALA A 45 10.32 -9.61 13.28
N GLU A 46 10.59 -8.33 13.02
CA GLU A 46 10.53 -7.23 13.98
C GLU A 46 9.11 -6.63 14.16
N ASP A 47 8.08 -7.20 13.51
CA ASP A 47 6.69 -6.76 13.66
C ASP A 47 6.11 -7.18 15.02
N THR A 48 6.22 -6.27 15.99
CA THR A 48 5.74 -6.49 17.37
C THR A 48 4.46 -5.74 17.71
N TRP A 49 3.89 -4.99 16.76
CA TRP A 49 2.76 -4.09 17.04
C TRP A 49 1.47 -4.49 16.32
N SER A 50 1.57 -5.18 15.19
CA SER A 50 0.40 -5.57 14.42
C SER A 50 -0.23 -6.85 14.98
N SER A 51 -1.36 -7.26 14.40
CA SER A 51 -1.98 -8.55 14.70
C SER A 51 -1.42 -9.69 13.85
N GLN A 52 -0.28 -9.49 13.18
CA GLN A 52 0.38 -10.55 12.42
C GLN A 52 0.94 -11.69 13.26
N PRO A 53 1.50 -11.46 14.47
CA PRO A 53 2.03 -12.56 15.28
C PRO A 53 0.98 -13.61 15.68
N SER A 54 -0.32 -13.27 15.65
CA SER A 54 -1.40 -14.26 15.84
C SER A 54 -1.74 -15.05 14.57
N ARG A 55 -1.21 -14.64 13.40
CA ARG A 55 -1.44 -15.25 12.09
C ARG A 55 -0.21 -16.01 11.58
N ILE A 56 1.00 -15.50 11.83
CA ILE A 56 2.28 -16.07 11.38
C ILE A 56 3.31 -15.92 12.50
N LEU A 57 4.04 -16.99 12.80
CA LEU A 57 5.08 -16.99 13.83
C LEU A 57 6.26 -16.08 13.42
N PRO A 58 6.61 -15.05 14.21
CA PRO A 58 7.68 -14.12 13.86
C PRO A 58 9.04 -14.77 13.59
N GLU A 59 9.37 -15.87 14.26
CA GLU A 59 10.63 -16.60 14.10
C GLU A 59 10.77 -17.24 12.71
N THR A 60 9.66 -17.36 11.98
CA THR A 60 9.65 -17.90 10.61
C THR A 60 9.81 -16.83 9.54
N LEU A 61 9.64 -15.55 9.90
CA LEU A 61 9.74 -14.41 8.99
C LEU A 61 11.18 -13.95 8.82
N SER A 62 11.45 -13.36 7.67
CA SER A 62 12.75 -12.76 7.40
C SER A 62 12.88 -11.41 8.13
N PRO A 63 14.10 -11.06 8.58
CA PRO A 63 14.34 -9.76 9.22
C PRO A 63 14.17 -8.63 8.21
N CYS A 64 13.79 -7.45 8.70
CA CYS A 64 13.76 -6.24 7.90
C CYS A 64 15.19 -5.90 7.42
N PRO A 65 15.42 -5.67 6.12
CA PRO A 65 16.74 -5.25 5.64
C PRO A 65 17.20 -3.93 6.26
N PRO A 66 18.51 -3.73 6.48
CA PRO A 66 19.03 -2.52 7.09
C PRO A 66 18.58 -1.24 6.36
N ASN A 67 18.08 -0.26 7.12
CA ASN A 67 17.70 1.06 6.59
C ASN A 67 18.90 1.95 6.22
N SER A 68 20.12 1.48 6.48
CA SER A 68 21.40 2.13 6.11
C SER A 68 22.00 1.59 4.81
N GLY A 69 21.27 0.76 4.07
CA GLY A 69 21.71 0.22 2.78
C GLY A 69 21.91 1.30 1.71
N PRO A 70 22.69 1.00 0.64
CA PRO A 70 22.90 1.94 -0.44
C PRO A 70 21.59 2.23 -1.17
N PHE A 71 21.36 3.49 -1.50
CA PHE A 71 20.29 3.88 -2.43
C PHE A 71 20.64 3.34 -3.81
N ARG A 72 19.64 2.80 -4.50
CA ARG A 72 19.77 2.30 -5.88
C ARG A 72 18.88 3.10 -6.80
N LEU A 73 19.24 3.12 -8.09
CA LEU A 73 18.34 3.62 -9.11
C LEU A 73 17.14 2.67 -9.20
N TRP A 74 15.96 3.21 -8.95
CA TRP A 74 14.69 2.52 -8.95
C TRP A 74 13.80 3.07 -10.07
N GLY A 75 12.98 2.23 -10.68
CA GLY A 75 11.98 2.63 -11.67
C GLY A 75 10.64 1.97 -11.40
N ASP A 76 9.59 2.78 -11.18
CA ASP A 76 8.27 2.28 -10.83
C ASP A 76 7.51 1.61 -11.99
N ASP A 77 7.92 1.89 -13.23
CA ASP A 77 7.24 1.45 -14.45
C ASP A 77 8.04 0.42 -15.27
N PHE A 78 8.92 -0.38 -14.65
CA PHE A 78 9.55 -1.52 -15.32
C PHE A 78 8.60 -2.73 -15.47
N ARG A 79 7.46 -2.49 -16.11
CA ARG A 79 6.47 -3.51 -16.52
C ARG A 79 6.93 -4.24 -17.78
N ALA A 80 6.31 -5.39 -18.07
CA ALA A 80 6.65 -6.23 -19.23
C ALA A 80 6.75 -5.44 -20.55
N GLY A 81 5.88 -4.46 -20.79
CA GLY A 81 5.92 -3.63 -22.01
C GLY A 81 7.14 -2.71 -22.16
N ASN A 82 7.96 -2.55 -21.11
CA ASN A 82 9.17 -1.73 -21.11
C ASN A 82 10.47 -2.58 -21.14
N VAL A 83 10.34 -3.89 -21.37
CA VAL A 83 11.46 -4.83 -21.58
C VAL A 83 11.47 -5.22 -23.05
N LEU A 84 12.52 -4.85 -23.78
CA LEU A 84 12.71 -5.24 -25.18
C LEU A 84 13.50 -6.55 -25.25
N LEU A 85 13.03 -7.45 -26.11
CA LEU A 85 13.69 -8.72 -26.40
C LEU A 85 14.30 -8.70 -27.81
N ASP A 86 15.40 -9.42 -28.01
CA ASP A 86 15.94 -9.68 -29.34
C ASP A 86 15.25 -10.87 -30.03
N ASP A 87 15.79 -11.31 -31.18
CA ASP A 87 15.25 -12.44 -31.96
C ASP A 87 15.46 -13.81 -31.29
N SER A 88 16.23 -13.86 -30.20
CA SER A 88 16.51 -15.05 -29.40
C SER A 88 15.76 -15.05 -28.07
N ASP A 89 14.79 -14.15 -27.88
CA ASP A 89 14.03 -13.91 -26.63
C ASP A 89 14.92 -13.47 -25.44
N GLU A 90 16.13 -12.96 -25.70
CA GLU A 90 17.02 -12.42 -24.66
C GLU A 90 16.75 -10.93 -24.42
N ILE A 91 17.01 -10.46 -23.19
CA ILE A 91 16.79 -9.05 -22.83
C ILE A 91 17.79 -8.16 -23.58
N ALA A 92 17.29 -7.41 -24.56
CA ALA A 92 18.09 -6.48 -25.37
C ALA A 92 18.22 -5.10 -24.72
N ALA A 93 17.12 -4.58 -24.14
CA ALA A 93 17.12 -3.26 -23.50
C ALA A 93 15.95 -3.08 -22.53
N LEU A 94 16.14 -2.20 -21.54
CA LEU A 94 15.07 -1.64 -20.73
C LEU A 94 14.81 -0.20 -21.16
N ILE A 95 13.56 0.16 -21.41
CA ILE A 95 13.16 1.48 -21.88
C ILE A 95 12.30 2.23 -20.86
N ASP A 96 11.90 3.46 -21.22
CA ASP A 96 10.96 4.29 -20.46
C ASP A 96 11.41 4.71 -19.05
N TRP A 97 12.63 5.25 -18.97
CA TRP A 97 13.28 5.66 -17.71
C TRP A 97 12.69 6.93 -17.05
N LYS A 98 11.59 7.49 -17.57
CA LYS A 98 11.05 8.81 -17.17
C LYS A 98 10.59 8.92 -15.71
N TYR A 99 10.40 7.79 -15.03
CA TYR A 99 10.02 7.71 -13.61
C TYR A 99 11.08 7.06 -12.74
N THR A 100 12.35 7.13 -13.15
CA THR A 100 13.45 6.62 -12.32
C THR A 100 13.92 7.63 -11.27
N TYR A 101 14.20 7.14 -10.07
CA TYR A 101 14.68 7.93 -8.93
C TYR A 101 15.62 7.10 -8.05
N ALA A 102 16.40 7.75 -7.18
CA ALA A 102 17.19 7.06 -6.17
C ALA A 102 16.30 6.66 -5.00
N GLY A 103 16.15 5.35 -4.74
CA GLY A 103 15.28 4.81 -3.70
C GLY A 103 15.97 3.76 -2.81
N PRO A 104 15.39 3.46 -1.63
CA PRO A 104 15.85 2.35 -0.80
C PRO A 104 15.70 1.03 -1.54
N ALA A 105 16.66 0.12 -1.33
CA ALA A 105 16.64 -1.20 -1.97
C ALA A 105 15.40 -2.02 -1.56
N GLN A 106 14.77 -1.71 -0.42
CA GLN A 106 13.58 -2.37 0.11
C GLN A 106 12.37 -2.37 -0.86
N PHE A 107 12.33 -1.49 -1.86
CA PHE A 107 11.25 -1.51 -2.86
C PHE A 107 11.23 -2.78 -3.73
N ILE A 108 12.35 -3.52 -3.82
CA ILE A 108 12.43 -4.78 -4.59
C ILE A 108 11.90 -5.99 -3.82
N LEU A 109 11.54 -5.85 -2.55
CA LEU A 109 11.15 -6.96 -1.69
C LEU A 109 9.73 -7.47 -1.97
N ASP A 110 8.95 -6.72 -2.74
CA ASP A 110 7.60 -7.09 -3.14
C ASP A 110 7.60 -7.70 -4.55
N PRO A 111 6.72 -8.69 -4.82
CA PRO A 111 6.56 -9.18 -6.18
C PRO A 111 6.00 -8.09 -7.09
N PRO A 112 6.16 -8.22 -8.43
CA PRO A 112 5.74 -7.19 -9.37
C PRO A 112 4.26 -6.83 -9.22
N TRP A 113 3.98 -5.56 -8.96
CA TRP A 113 2.59 -5.08 -8.84
C TRP A 113 1.81 -5.21 -10.16
N TRP A 114 2.52 -5.29 -11.29
CA TRP A 114 1.99 -5.41 -12.64
C TRP A 114 1.91 -6.87 -13.15
N LEU A 115 2.10 -7.88 -12.29
CA LEU A 115 2.14 -9.30 -12.69
C LEU A 115 0.93 -9.76 -13.52
N LEU A 116 -0.26 -9.21 -13.26
CA LEU A 116 -1.48 -9.51 -14.00
C LEU A 116 -1.74 -8.58 -15.19
N LEU A 117 -0.83 -7.63 -15.46
CA LEU A 117 -0.92 -6.54 -16.45
C LEU A 117 -2.05 -5.53 -16.19
N GLU A 118 -3.13 -5.95 -15.52
CA GLU A 118 -4.22 -5.12 -15.04
C GLU A 118 -4.09 -4.84 -13.54
N THR A 119 -4.40 -3.61 -13.12
CA THR A 119 -4.31 -3.22 -11.71
C THR A 119 -5.51 -3.74 -10.91
N ALA A 120 -5.30 -3.97 -9.62
CA ALA A 120 -6.36 -4.40 -8.71
C ALA A 120 -7.58 -3.46 -8.71
N GLU A 121 -7.38 -2.17 -9.01
CA GLU A 121 -8.46 -1.18 -9.07
C GLU A 121 -9.39 -1.36 -10.29
N MET A 122 -8.86 -1.87 -11.40
CA MET A 122 -9.59 -2.02 -12.66
C MET A 122 -10.16 -3.42 -12.84
N TRP A 123 -9.71 -4.37 -12.01
CA TRP A 123 -10.08 -5.78 -12.12
C TRP A 123 -11.58 -6.02 -11.92
N SER A 124 -12.14 -6.82 -12.83
CA SER A 124 -13.51 -7.35 -12.76
C SER A 124 -13.46 -8.87 -12.58
N PRO A 125 -14.24 -9.48 -11.68
CA PRO A 125 -15.41 -8.92 -10.98
C PRO A 125 -15.09 -8.15 -9.70
N ASP A 126 -14.06 -8.54 -8.93
CA ASP A 126 -13.72 -7.89 -7.66
C ASP A 126 -12.26 -8.13 -7.20
N LEU A 127 -11.88 -7.49 -6.09
CA LEU A 127 -10.55 -7.59 -5.49
C LEU A 127 -10.19 -8.98 -4.96
N ASN A 128 -11.17 -9.80 -4.58
CA ASN A 128 -10.91 -11.16 -4.11
C ASN A 128 -10.53 -12.06 -5.28
N ASP A 129 -11.21 -11.91 -6.42
CA ASP A 129 -10.85 -12.59 -7.65
C ASP A 129 -9.48 -12.14 -8.17
N TRP A 130 -9.19 -10.84 -8.13
CA TRP A 130 -7.86 -10.31 -8.45
C TRP A 130 -6.78 -10.97 -7.58
N LYS A 131 -6.99 -11.01 -6.26
CA LYS A 131 -6.04 -11.61 -5.31
C LYS A 131 -5.81 -13.10 -5.61
N LYS A 132 -6.88 -13.86 -5.82
CA LYS A 132 -6.81 -15.30 -6.15
C LYS A 132 -6.05 -15.53 -7.45
N THR A 133 -6.33 -14.72 -8.46
CA THR A 133 -5.65 -14.81 -9.76
C THR A 133 -4.17 -14.46 -9.63
N TYR A 134 -3.84 -13.38 -8.90
CA TYR A 134 -2.47 -12.96 -8.64
C TYR A 134 -1.69 -14.05 -7.93
N GLU A 135 -2.26 -14.64 -6.86
CA GLU A 135 -1.65 -15.72 -6.09
C GLU A 135 -1.30 -16.93 -6.96
N SER A 136 -2.19 -17.30 -7.90
CA SER A 136 -1.91 -18.39 -8.85
C SER A 136 -0.71 -18.09 -9.77
N ARG A 137 -0.52 -16.83 -10.16
CA ARG A 137 0.58 -16.39 -11.03
C ARG A 137 1.86 -16.12 -10.26
N LEU A 138 1.76 -15.75 -8.98
CA LEU A 138 2.89 -15.51 -8.11
C LEU A 138 3.78 -16.76 -8.00
N GLY A 139 3.19 -17.96 -7.91
CA GLY A 139 3.96 -19.21 -7.93
C GLY A 139 4.78 -19.41 -9.21
N ILE A 140 4.21 -19.02 -10.37
CA ILE A 140 4.88 -19.07 -11.67
C ILE A 140 6.03 -18.06 -11.72
N TRP A 141 5.85 -16.86 -11.15
CA TRP A 141 6.89 -15.84 -11.05
C TRP A 141 8.04 -16.24 -10.12
N LEU A 142 7.72 -16.84 -8.98
CA LEU A 142 8.73 -17.20 -7.97
C LEU A 142 9.60 -18.38 -8.43
N SER A 143 9.10 -19.30 -9.24
CA SER A 143 9.89 -20.44 -9.74
C SER A 143 11.16 -20.05 -10.54
N PRO A 144 11.11 -19.19 -11.57
CA PRO A 144 12.30 -18.72 -12.25
C PRO A 144 13.17 -17.81 -11.38
N MET A 145 12.59 -17.03 -10.47
CA MET A 145 13.36 -16.24 -9.48
C MET A 145 14.26 -17.15 -8.63
N GLU A 146 13.69 -18.22 -8.06
CA GLU A 146 14.43 -19.19 -7.24
C GLU A 146 15.53 -19.90 -8.04
N LYS A 147 15.27 -20.26 -9.31
CA LYS A 147 16.27 -20.85 -10.21
C LYS A 147 17.41 -19.86 -10.51
N ALA A 148 17.08 -18.61 -10.81
CA ALA A 148 18.06 -17.57 -11.07
C ALA A 148 18.94 -17.33 -9.84
N GLU A 149 18.34 -17.18 -8.67
CA GLU A 149 19.05 -17.03 -7.38
C GLU A 149 19.98 -18.21 -7.09
N ALA A 150 19.54 -19.45 -7.37
CA ALA A 150 20.38 -20.64 -7.19
C ALA A 150 21.57 -20.69 -8.16
N SER A 151 21.41 -20.19 -9.39
CA SER A 151 22.46 -20.18 -10.41
C SER A 151 23.57 -19.14 -10.18
N MET A 152 23.27 -18.07 -9.43
CA MET A 152 24.17 -16.92 -9.28
C MET A 152 25.23 -17.05 -8.17
N GLY A 153 25.22 -18.15 -7.40
CA GLY A 153 26.17 -18.41 -6.31
C GLY A 153 26.03 -17.47 -5.11
N LYS A 154 26.53 -17.88 -3.95
CA LYS A 154 26.41 -17.13 -2.67
C LYS A 154 27.01 -15.71 -2.63
N PRO A 155 28.05 -15.31 -3.41
CA PRO A 155 28.68 -14.00 -3.21
C PRO A 155 28.05 -12.84 -3.99
N ALA A 156 27.07 -13.06 -4.87
CA ALA A 156 26.53 -11.99 -5.74
C ALA A 156 25.53 -11.04 -5.04
N TYR A 157 25.02 -11.38 -3.85
CA TYR A 157 23.94 -10.63 -3.20
C TYR A 157 24.13 -10.39 -1.70
N ASN A 158 25.24 -9.77 -1.29
CA ASN A 158 25.38 -9.25 0.08
C ASN A 158 24.46 -8.04 0.40
N THR A 159 23.45 -7.74 -0.44
CA THR A 159 22.53 -6.61 -0.18
C THR A 159 21.43 -6.99 0.82
N PHE A 160 21.01 -8.26 0.87
CA PHE A 160 19.87 -8.69 1.68
C PHE A 160 20.16 -9.96 2.52
N PRO A 161 19.57 -10.10 3.72
CA PRO A 161 19.76 -11.26 4.60
C PRO A 161 19.32 -12.61 4.03
N VAL A 162 18.32 -12.62 3.14
CA VAL A 162 17.76 -13.81 2.49
C VAL A 162 17.47 -13.53 1.02
N PRO A 163 17.22 -14.57 0.19
CA PRO A 163 16.85 -14.40 -1.22
C PRO A 163 15.60 -13.53 -1.43
N LEU A 164 15.52 -12.84 -2.57
CA LEU A 164 14.40 -11.97 -2.91
C LEU A 164 13.10 -12.77 -3.08
N SER A 165 13.17 -13.97 -3.68
CA SER A 165 12.02 -14.87 -3.80
C SER A 165 11.34 -15.14 -2.44
N ARG A 166 12.14 -15.32 -1.39
CA ARG A 166 11.64 -15.47 -0.02
C ARG A 166 10.96 -14.20 0.47
N TYR A 167 11.61 -13.04 0.32
CA TYR A 167 11.00 -11.77 0.71
C TYR A 167 9.69 -11.49 -0.01
N MET A 168 9.61 -11.74 -1.32
CA MET A 168 8.41 -11.56 -2.14
C MET A 168 7.27 -12.48 -1.70
N ARG A 169 7.59 -13.75 -1.42
CA ARG A 169 6.61 -14.72 -0.90
C ARG A 169 6.05 -14.29 0.45
N GLU A 170 6.94 -13.93 1.37
CA GLU A 170 6.55 -13.45 2.70
C GLU A 170 5.75 -12.15 2.58
N SER A 171 6.10 -11.24 1.65
CA SER A 171 5.42 -9.97 1.52
C SER A 171 3.96 -10.10 1.07
N TRP A 172 3.67 -11.12 0.26
CA TRP A 172 2.31 -11.51 -0.09
C TRP A 172 1.56 -12.08 1.13
N GLN A 173 2.18 -13.01 1.86
CA GLN A 173 1.57 -13.70 3.01
C GLN A 173 1.27 -12.74 4.17
N THR A 174 2.22 -11.88 4.50
CA THR A 174 2.11 -10.85 5.54
C THR A 174 1.42 -9.59 5.03
N GLY A 175 1.08 -9.50 3.75
CA GLY A 175 0.42 -8.33 3.18
C GLY A 175 1.25 -7.05 3.16
N ARG A 176 2.59 -7.13 3.34
CA ARG A 176 3.52 -6.04 2.99
C ARG A 176 3.30 -5.56 1.55
N PHE A 177 3.02 -6.47 0.62
CA PHE A 177 2.64 -6.11 -0.75
C PHE A 177 1.45 -5.13 -0.80
N PHE A 178 0.38 -5.41 -0.06
CA PHE A 178 -0.80 -4.55 -0.01
C PHE A 178 -0.52 -3.22 0.67
N LEU A 179 0.39 -3.20 1.66
CA LEU A 179 0.86 -1.98 2.30
C LEU A 179 1.56 -1.08 1.27
N SER A 180 2.47 -1.62 0.48
CA SER A 180 3.14 -0.91 -0.62
C SER A 180 2.16 -0.43 -1.70
N CYS A 181 1.14 -1.21 -2.04
CA CYS A 181 0.08 -0.79 -2.95
C CYS A 181 -0.74 0.38 -2.37
N ALA A 182 -1.18 0.27 -1.11
CA ALA A 182 -1.94 1.30 -0.43
C ALA A 182 -1.17 2.62 -0.33
N ALA A 183 0.12 2.56 0.04
CA ALA A 183 0.98 3.74 0.21
C ALA A 183 1.29 4.48 -1.12
N ARG A 184 1.27 3.78 -2.25
CA ARG A 184 1.57 4.38 -3.57
C ARG A 184 0.34 4.99 -4.23
N ARG A 185 -0.86 4.43 -4.02
CA ARG A 185 -2.07 4.79 -4.79
C ARG A 185 -3.18 5.32 -3.90
N SER A 186 -3.36 6.65 -3.92
CA SER A 186 -4.33 7.36 -3.09
C SER A 186 -5.80 6.97 -3.37
N TRP A 187 -6.16 6.77 -4.65
CA TRP A 187 -7.52 6.41 -5.08
C TRP A 187 -7.95 5.03 -4.55
N ALA A 188 -7.08 4.03 -4.71
CA ALA A 188 -7.29 2.65 -4.29
C ALA A 188 -7.12 2.43 -2.78
N PHE A 189 -6.55 3.41 -2.08
CA PHE A 189 -6.10 3.29 -0.69
C PHE A 189 -7.14 2.64 0.22
N HIS A 190 -8.37 3.15 0.21
CA HIS A 190 -9.42 2.70 1.12
C HIS A 190 -9.80 1.23 0.88
N SER A 191 -9.89 0.81 -0.38
CA SER A 191 -10.16 -0.58 -0.75
C SER A 191 -9.02 -1.49 -0.30
N MET A 192 -7.76 -1.11 -0.54
CA MET A 192 -6.60 -1.88 -0.09
C MET A 192 -6.54 -1.99 1.43
N TYR A 193 -6.76 -0.87 2.12
CA TYR A 193 -6.70 -0.79 3.57
C TYR A 193 -7.75 -1.72 4.22
N TRP A 194 -9.02 -1.55 3.88
CA TRP A 194 -10.10 -2.26 4.54
C TRP A 194 -10.14 -3.75 4.20
N ASN A 195 -9.81 -4.13 2.95
CA ASN A 195 -9.83 -5.53 2.54
C ASN A 195 -8.59 -6.32 2.99
N PHE A 196 -7.41 -5.68 3.05
CA PHE A 196 -6.15 -6.43 3.19
C PHE A 196 -5.27 -6.01 4.36
N LEU A 197 -5.44 -4.82 4.94
CA LEU A 197 -4.52 -4.30 5.97
C LEU A 197 -5.16 -4.18 7.35
N ASP A 198 -6.40 -3.70 7.45
CA ASP A 198 -7.04 -3.37 8.72
C ASP A 198 -6.97 -4.52 9.75
N GLU A 199 -7.44 -5.72 9.40
CA GLU A 199 -7.44 -6.85 10.34
C GLU A 199 -6.04 -7.42 10.59
N ARG A 200 -5.09 -7.17 9.68
CA ARG A 200 -3.67 -7.53 9.92
C ARG A 200 -3.03 -6.56 10.91
N PHE A 201 -3.49 -5.32 10.94
CA PHE A 201 -3.01 -4.30 11.87
C PHE A 201 -3.65 -4.44 13.25
N PHE A 202 -4.95 -4.71 13.31
CA PHE A 202 -5.74 -4.56 14.54
C PHE A 202 -6.59 -5.76 14.93
N GLY A 203 -6.51 -6.85 14.16
CA GLY A 203 -7.24 -8.09 14.43
C GLY A 203 -8.61 -8.10 13.80
N ASP A 204 -9.28 -9.25 13.92
CA ASP A 204 -10.53 -9.51 13.21
C ASP A 204 -11.63 -8.52 13.65
N ARG A 205 -12.44 -8.09 12.68
CA ARG A 205 -13.65 -7.31 12.97
C ARG A 205 -14.80 -8.24 13.30
N ASP A 206 -15.87 -7.68 13.86
CA ASP A 206 -17.16 -8.38 13.87
C ASP A 206 -17.60 -8.66 12.42
N PRO A 207 -17.82 -9.93 12.03
CA PRO A 207 -18.26 -10.31 10.69
C PRO A 207 -19.62 -9.70 10.27
N GLY A 208 -20.43 -9.25 11.22
CA GLY A 208 -21.72 -8.61 10.96
C GLY A 208 -21.63 -7.16 10.46
N VAL A 209 -20.45 -6.53 10.54
CA VAL A 209 -20.26 -5.15 10.11
C VAL A 209 -20.26 -5.06 8.58
N VAL A 210 -21.20 -4.29 8.04
CA VAL A 210 -21.30 -4.07 6.60
C VAL A 210 -20.18 -3.17 6.10
N LYS A 211 -19.85 -3.25 4.80
CA LYS A 211 -18.76 -2.47 4.18
C LYS A 211 -18.90 -0.94 4.38
N GLY A 212 -20.12 -0.43 4.55
CA GLY A 212 -20.37 0.97 4.85
C GLY A 212 -19.83 1.40 6.21
N ASP A 213 -19.84 0.52 7.20
CA ASP A 213 -19.69 0.88 8.61
C ASP A 213 -18.34 0.45 9.21
N LEU A 214 -17.38 0.06 8.37
CA LEU A 214 -16.07 -0.43 8.83
C LEU A 214 -15.32 0.58 9.71
N TRP A 215 -15.55 1.88 9.51
CA TRP A 215 -14.97 2.95 10.33
C TRP A 215 -15.35 2.82 11.81
N THR A 216 -16.53 2.30 12.11
CA THR A 216 -17.01 2.13 13.49
C THR A 216 -16.15 1.13 14.28
N THR A 217 -15.54 0.15 13.60
CA THR A 217 -14.73 -0.87 14.26
C THR A 217 -13.35 -0.35 14.69
N ARG A 218 -12.98 0.86 14.26
CA ARG A 218 -11.65 1.46 14.47
C ARG A 218 -11.68 2.90 14.95
N ILE A 219 -12.85 3.50 15.15
CA ILE A 219 -12.95 4.90 15.58
C ILE A 219 -12.26 5.18 16.92
N ASP A 220 -12.28 4.19 17.81
CA ASP A 220 -11.63 4.30 19.13
C ASP A 220 -10.10 4.40 19.02
N LEU A 221 -9.53 3.99 17.89
CA LEU A 221 -8.11 4.14 17.63
C LEU A 221 -7.73 5.60 17.36
N LEU A 222 -8.65 6.48 16.98
CA LEU A 222 -8.34 7.89 16.74
C LEU A 222 -8.04 8.65 18.04
N SER A 223 -7.34 9.77 17.96
CA SER A 223 -7.26 10.72 19.08
C SER A 223 -8.57 11.49 19.25
N ASP A 224 -8.72 12.20 20.38
CA ASP A 224 -9.89 13.06 20.61
C ASP A 224 -9.98 14.18 19.56
N ASP A 225 -8.85 14.80 19.20
CA ASP A 225 -8.79 15.82 18.16
C ASP A 225 -9.16 15.26 16.78
N GLU A 226 -8.67 14.07 16.44
CA GLU A 226 -9.00 13.38 15.19
C GLU A 226 -10.50 13.04 15.11
N ARG A 227 -11.12 12.63 16.23
CA ARG A 227 -12.57 12.39 16.31
C ARG A 227 -13.37 13.69 16.20
N ALA A 228 -12.95 14.73 16.92
CA ALA A 228 -13.63 16.03 16.94
C ALA A 228 -13.65 16.70 15.56
N ALA A 229 -12.58 16.55 14.78
CA ALA A 229 -12.49 17.11 13.42
C ALA A 229 -13.25 16.31 12.36
N MET A 230 -13.59 15.05 12.64
CA MET A 230 -14.17 14.13 11.65
C MET A 230 -15.52 14.62 11.12
N GLU A 231 -16.46 14.92 12.02
CA GLU A 231 -17.84 15.24 11.62
C GLU A 231 -17.95 16.61 10.90
N PRO A 232 -17.29 17.70 11.38
CA PRO A 232 -17.22 18.94 10.61
C PRO A 232 -16.63 18.76 9.20
N PHE A 233 -15.63 17.89 9.06
CA PHE A 233 -15.04 17.58 7.77
C PHE A 233 -16.02 16.83 6.85
N ILE A 234 -16.75 15.83 7.36
CA ILE A 234 -17.74 15.07 6.57
C ILE A 234 -18.87 15.96 6.10
N GLN A 235 -19.41 16.82 6.98
CA GLN A 235 -20.47 17.75 6.61
C GLN A 235 -20.02 18.69 5.47
N ARG A 236 -18.76 19.14 5.49
CA ARG A 236 -18.16 19.89 4.39
C ARG A 236 -18.11 19.07 3.10
N LYS A 237 -17.65 17.81 3.18
CA LYS A 237 -17.63 16.91 2.00
C LYS A 237 -19.00 16.60 1.44
N MET A 238 -20.02 16.47 2.28
CA MET A 238 -21.41 16.31 1.85
C MET A 238 -22.01 17.58 1.27
N ALA A 239 -21.47 18.76 1.58
CA ALA A 239 -21.80 19.98 0.87
C ALA A 239 -21.09 20.04 -0.50
N GLU A 240 -19.81 19.69 -0.55
CA GLU A 240 -19.00 19.69 -1.78
C GLU A 240 -19.60 18.77 -2.88
N ILE A 241 -20.08 17.58 -2.53
CA ILE A 241 -20.67 16.63 -3.50
C ILE A 241 -21.92 17.16 -4.21
N LYS A 242 -22.61 18.18 -3.66
CA LYS A 242 -23.83 18.76 -4.26
C LYS A 242 -23.54 19.56 -5.54
N GLU A 243 -22.30 19.99 -5.72
CA GLU A 243 -21.90 20.81 -6.86
C GLU A 243 -20.65 20.21 -7.52
N ARG A 244 -20.74 19.87 -8.80
CA ARG A 244 -19.55 19.47 -9.56
C ARG A 244 -18.82 20.71 -10.07
N ARG A 245 -17.60 20.94 -9.60
CA ARG A 245 -16.75 22.04 -10.09
C ARG A 245 -15.27 21.75 -9.96
N ILE A 246 -14.47 22.46 -10.75
CA ILE A 246 -13.03 22.55 -10.53
C ILE A 246 -12.82 23.62 -9.45
N VAL A 247 -12.02 23.28 -8.44
CA VAL A 247 -11.71 24.20 -7.35
C VAL A 247 -10.23 24.51 -7.40
N GLU A 248 -9.93 25.80 -7.54
CA GLU A 248 -8.58 26.32 -7.34
C GLU A 248 -8.46 26.71 -5.86
N TRP A 249 -7.37 26.27 -5.24
CA TRP A 249 -7.08 26.55 -3.84
C TRP A 249 -5.90 27.51 -3.80
N ASP A 250 -6.08 28.68 -3.20
CA ASP A 250 -4.94 29.51 -2.84
C ASP A 250 -4.12 28.85 -1.72
N GLU A 251 -2.85 29.24 -1.60
CA GLU A 251 -1.92 28.64 -0.65
C GLU A 251 -2.40 28.73 0.80
N THR A 252 -3.02 29.85 1.19
CA THR A 252 -3.45 30.08 2.58
C THR A 252 -4.64 29.18 2.93
N GLU A 253 -5.64 29.09 2.06
CA GLU A 253 -6.78 28.19 2.24
C GLU A 253 -6.34 26.71 2.19
N ALA A 254 -5.39 26.36 1.32
CA ALA A 254 -4.83 25.01 1.27
C ALA A 254 -4.12 24.63 2.57
N GLN A 255 -3.27 25.51 3.11
CA GLN A 255 -2.60 25.29 4.39
C GLN A 255 -3.59 25.17 5.55
N LYS A 256 -4.60 26.04 5.59
CA LYS A 256 -5.67 26.00 6.58
C LYS A 256 -6.39 24.66 6.54
N ARG A 257 -6.87 24.22 5.37
CA ARG A 257 -7.57 22.93 5.20
C ARG A 257 -6.71 21.73 5.58
N PHE A 258 -5.42 21.78 5.30
CA PHE A 258 -4.50 20.75 5.76
C PHE A 258 -4.39 20.73 7.28
N SER A 259 -4.23 21.90 7.92
CA SER A 259 -4.07 22.01 9.37
C SER A 259 -5.27 21.48 10.15
N GLU A 260 -6.48 21.55 9.58
CA GLU A 260 -7.70 20.99 10.17
C GLU A 260 -7.64 19.46 10.34
N LEU A 261 -6.83 18.74 9.53
CA LEU A 261 -6.76 17.28 9.52
C LEU A 261 -5.37 16.70 9.74
N LEU A 262 -4.32 17.52 9.82
CA LEU A 262 -2.95 17.11 10.06
C LEU A 262 -2.60 17.30 11.54
N PHE A 263 -3.01 16.35 12.37
CA PHE A 263 -2.71 16.35 13.80
C PHE A 263 -1.23 16.05 14.07
N ASN A 264 -0.70 16.66 15.13
CA ASN A 264 0.65 16.40 15.62
C ASN A 264 0.75 15.14 16.47
#